data_AF-A0A2W6T6X2-F1
#
_entry.id   AF-A0A2W6T6X2-F1
#
_cell.length_a   1.000
_cell.length_b   1.000
_cell.length_c   1.000
_cell.angle_alpha   90.00
_cell.angle_beta   90.00
_cell.angle_gamma   90.00
#
_symmetry.space_group_name_H-M   'P 1'
#
loop_
_entity.id
_entity.type
_entity.pdbx_description
1 polymer ?
#
loop_
_entity_poly.entity_id
_entity_poly.type
_entity_poly.pdbx_seq_one_letter_code
_entity_poly.pdbx_strand_id
1 'polypeptide(L)'
;MENNIKAKEFLSKAKANDRIVEVKTGIATNVNEKSFSLGIDVNGIEQVTPVFEDFSGTQTNIVAKSPYFTVKAGVHTHSPGGAAPPSATDIYSFMKANDTNSEFTLYYTISYDGNDYVYSIIDQNKFKSFATTYPENEYTDNQYGSWVYGNVIGDSFYDVSDYFKKKMGKSKNESFELAMAYILKKYNSGVGLSKKDSNGDFKPIFVEEQQDSNNPKKKIYTRTENCNL
;
A
#
# COMPACT_ATOMS: atom_id res chain seq x y z
N MET A 1 3.20 -15.31 2.54
CA MET A 1 4.02 -15.33 3.78
C MET A 1 5.47 -14.96 3.50
N GLU A 2 6.10 -15.51 2.45
CA GLU A 2 7.48 -15.19 2.06
C GLU A 2 7.73 -13.68 1.82
N ASN A 3 6.83 -13.00 1.11
CA ASN A 3 6.96 -11.55 0.88
C ASN A 3 6.95 -10.71 2.16
N ASN A 4 6.24 -11.14 3.20
CA ASN A 4 6.19 -10.42 4.47
C ASN A 4 7.50 -10.57 5.26
N ILE A 5 8.13 -11.75 5.16
CA ILE A 5 9.46 -11.99 5.72
C ILE A 5 10.47 -11.10 5.01
N LYS A 6 10.49 -11.12 3.66
CA LYS A 6 11.34 -10.23 2.85
C LYS A 6 11.10 -8.77 3.20
N ALA A 7 9.83 -8.36 3.39
CA ALA A 7 9.50 -6.98 3.72
C ALA A 7 10.07 -6.56 5.09
N LYS A 8 9.93 -7.41 6.11
CA LYS A 8 10.57 -7.17 7.40
C LYS A 8 12.09 -7.10 7.27
N GLU A 9 12.69 -8.06 6.59
CA GLU A 9 14.14 -8.13 6.41
C GLU A 9 14.69 -6.86 5.77
N PHE A 10 14.12 -6.42 4.63
CA PHE A 10 14.55 -5.21 3.93
C PHE A 10 14.41 -3.95 4.78
N LEU A 11 13.27 -3.77 5.44
CA LEU A 11 13.03 -2.57 6.23
C LEU A 11 13.85 -2.53 7.53
N SER A 12 14.27 -3.70 8.04
CA SER A 12 15.06 -3.84 9.28
C SER A 12 16.56 -3.60 9.11
N LYS A 13 17.04 -3.46 7.87
CA LYS A 13 18.46 -3.22 7.61
C LYS A 13 18.89 -1.83 8.09
N ALA A 14 20.18 -1.66 8.37
CA ALA A 14 20.69 -0.47 9.04
C ALA A 14 20.45 0.81 8.23
N LYS A 15 20.77 0.83 6.91
CA LYS A 15 20.60 2.04 6.11
C LYS A 15 19.12 2.37 5.91
N ALA A 16 18.26 1.37 5.75
CA ALA A 16 16.82 1.53 5.69
C ALA A 16 16.29 2.13 7.00
N ASN A 17 16.70 1.62 8.16
CA ASN A 17 16.29 2.17 9.46
C ASN A 17 16.70 3.64 9.62
N ASP A 18 17.92 4.01 9.23
CA ASP A 18 18.38 5.41 9.29
C ASP A 18 17.47 6.32 8.44
N ARG A 19 17.12 5.88 7.23
CA ARG A 19 16.16 6.62 6.37
C ARG A 19 14.75 6.62 6.91
N ILE A 20 14.31 5.55 7.56
CA ILE A 20 12.99 5.50 8.22
C ILE A 20 12.91 6.53 9.35
N VAL A 21 13.96 6.68 10.16
CA VAL A 21 14.03 7.72 11.18
C VAL A 21 13.94 9.11 10.56
N GLU A 22 14.64 9.34 9.45
CA GLU A 22 14.63 10.62 8.73
C GLU A 22 13.24 10.97 8.17
N VAL A 23 12.55 10.03 7.52
CA VAL A 23 11.20 10.28 6.99
C VAL A 23 10.13 10.38 8.09
N LYS A 24 10.29 9.64 9.20
CA LYS A 24 9.37 9.75 10.37
C LYS A 24 9.56 11.04 11.14
N THR A 25 10.71 11.70 11.03
CA THR A 25 10.97 12.97 11.73
C THR A 25 9.97 14.03 11.26
N GLY A 26 9.13 14.47 12.20
CA GLY A 26 8.08 15.48 11.97
C GLY A 26 6.84 14.96 11.23
N ILE A 27 6.67 13.66 11.02
CA ILE A 27 5.57 13.10 10.23
C ILE A 27 4.18 13.45 10.76
N ALA A 28 4.03 13.73 12.07
CA ALA A 28 2.75 14.10 12.66
C ALA A 28 2.32 15.56 12.37
N THR A 29 3.21 16.39 11.80
CA THR A 29 2.94 17.81 11.55
C THR A 29 3.38 18.29 10.16
N ASN A 30 4.31 17.59 9.50
CA ASN A 30 4.69 17.90 8.14
C ASN A 30 3.54 17.56 7.19
N VAL A 31 3.23 18.46 6.27
CA VAL A 31 2.16 18.29 5.26
C VAL A 31 2.67 17.68 3.95
N ASN A 32 3.98 17.64 3.77
CA ASN A 32 4.64 17.10 2.59
C ASN A 32 4.92 15.61 2.75
N GLU A 33 4.79 14.86 1.67
CA GLU A 33 5.22 13.46 1.64
C GLU A 33 6.72 13.37 1.38
N LYS A 34 7.38 12.43 2.07
CA LYS A 34 8.77 12.07 1.87
C LYS A 34 8.86 10.67 1.29
N SER A 35 9.90 10.41 0.51
CA SER A 35 10.18 9.08 -0.01
C SER A 35 11.67 8.78 -0.11
N PHE A 36 11.99 7.50 -0.17
CA PHE A 36 13.29 6.99 -0.60
C PHE A 36 13.10 5.59 -1.18
N SER A 37 14.14 5.06 -1.81
CA SER A 37 14.14 3.70 -2.35
C SER A 37 15.31 2.91 -1.79
N LEU A 38 15.12 1.59 -1.70
CA LEU A 38 16.09 0.68 -1.10
C LEU A 38 16.31 -0.54 -2.00
N GLY A 39 17.51 -1.11 -1.91
CA GLY A 39 17.91 -2.20 -2.77
C GLY A 39 19.25 -2.80 -2.37
N ILE A 40 19.87 -3.51 -3.30
CA ILE A 40 21.15 -4.21 -3.09
C ILE A 40 22.12 -3.92 -4.24
N ASP A 41 23.38 -3.66 -3.91
CA ASP A 41 24.43 -3.54 -4.92
C ASP A 41 24.91 -4.92 -5.41
N VAL A 42 25.90 -4.89 -6.31
CA VAL A 42 26.48 -6.10 -6.92
C VAL A 42 27.13 -7.06 -5.93
N ASN A 43 27.47 -6.59 -4.71
CA ASN A 43 28.04 -7.40 -3.64
C ASN A 43 26.96 -7.89 -2.66
N GLY A 44 25.69 -7.63 -2.94
CA GLY A 44 24.58 -7.93 -2.04
C GLY A 44 24.51 -7.00 -0.82
N ILE A 45 25.25 -5.89 -0.83
CA ILE A 45 25.23 -4.92 0.27
C ILE A 45 24.02 -4.00 0.07
N GLU A 46 23.31 -3.74 1.16
CA GLU A 46 22.17 -2.84 1.17
C GLU A 46 22.56 -1.43 0.72
N GLN A 47 21.71 -0.82 -0.11
CA GLN A 47 21.82 0.58 -0.50
C GLN A 47 20.45 1.27 -0.40
N VAL A 48 20.50 2.58 -0.19
CA VAL A 48 19.33 3.46 -0.15
C VAL A 48 19.60 4.71 -0.98
N THR A 49 18.55 5.29 -1.55
CA THR A 49 18.63 6.64 -2.12
C THR A 49 18.62 7.69 -1.00
N PRO A 50 18.96 8.96 -1.31
CA PRO A 50 18.59 10.08 -0.45
C PRO A 50 17.07 10.14 -0.23
N VAL A 51 16.65 10.79 0.85
CA VAL A 51 15.25 11.16 1.05
C VAL A 51 14.90 12.30 0.12
N PHE A 52 13.79 12.14 -0.59
CA PHE A 52 13.13 13.18 -1.36
C PHE A 52 11.90 13.66 -0.59
N GLU A 53 11.65 14.96 -0.57
CA GLU A 53 10.45 15.56 0.00
C GLU A 53 9.70 16.29 -1.10
N ASP A 54 8.41 15.97 -1.28
CA ASP A 54 7.59 16.56 -2.30
C ASP A 54 6.79 17.75 -1.76
N PHE A 55 6.99 18.91 -2.38
CA PHE A 55 6.33 20.18 -2.04
C PHE A 55 5.14 20.51 -2.96
N SER A 56 4.82 19.63 -3.92
CA SER A 56 3.74 19.84 -4.88
C SER A 56 2.34 19.60 -4.31
N GLY A 57 2.25 18.96 -3.13
CA GLY A 57 0.99 18.50 -2.57
C GLY A 57 0.39 17.29 -3.31
N THR A 58 1.18 16.63 -4.16
CA THR A 58 0.82 15.38 -4.82
C THR A 58 1.62 14.22 -4.24
N GLN A 59 1.42 13.01 -4.79
CA GLN A 59 2.16 11.82 -4.38
C GLN A 59 3.65 11.97 -4.70
N THR A 60 4.49 11.66 -3.72
CA THR A 60 5.95 11.78 -3.87
C THR A 60 6.51 10.80 -4.92
N ASN A 61 7.54 11.25 -5.67
CA ASN A 61 8.20 10.43 -6.68
C ASN A 61 9.07 9.35 -6.03
N ILE A 62 8.87 8.09 -6.44
CA ILE A 62 9.70 6.95 -6.01
C ILE A 62 10.80 6.65 -7.03
N VAL A 63 12.05 6.46 -6.58
CA VAL A 63 13.18 6.16 -7.46
C VAL A 63 13.22 4.65 -7.77
N ALA A 64 12.65 4.26 -8.90
CA ALA A 64 12.56 2.84 -9.29
C ALA A 64 13.86 2.22 -9.87
N LYS A 65 14.85 3.05 -10.24
CA LYS A 65 16.13 2.62 -10.83
C LYS A 65 17.30 3.40 -10.25
N SER A 66 18.44 2.73 -10.11
CA SER A 66 19.71 3.33 -9.71
C SER A 66 20.83 2.72 -10.55
N PRO A 67 21.84 3.52 -10.97
CA PRO A 67 23.02 2.98 -11.66
C PRO A 67 23.97 2.25 -10.71
N TYR A 68 23.80 2.39 -9.39
CA TYR A 68 24.71 1.86 -8.38
C TYR A 68 24.23 0.57 -7.72
N PHE A 69 22.93 0.29 -7.77
CA PHE A 69 22.33 -0.86 -7.12
C PHE A 69 20.98 -1.21 -7.73
N THR A 70 20.57 -2.46 -7.57
CA THR A 70 19.25 -2.90 -7.99
C THR A 70 18.22 -2.50 -6.94
N VAL A 71 17.34 -1.58 -7.31
CA VAL A 71 16.24 -1.15 -6.44
C VAL A 71 15.24 -2.30 -6.30
N LYS A 72 14.82 -2.58 -5.06
CA LYS A 72 13.89 -3.67 -4.71
C LYS A 72 12.59 -3.15 -4.14
N ALA A 73 12.61 -1.98 -3.52
CA ALA A 73 11.45 -1.39 -2.89
C ALA A 73 11.51 0.13 -2.82
N GLY A 74 10.35 0.73 -2.61
CA GLY A 74 10.19 2.14 -2.30
C GLY A 74 9.47 2.33 -0.99
N VAL A 75 9.81 3.41 -0.29
CA VAL A 75 9.14 3.85 0.93
C VAL A 75 8.65 5.26 0.68
N HIS A 76 7.40 5.54 1.02
CA HIS A 76 6.89 6.90 1.14
C HIS A 76 6.12 7.10 2.43
N THR A 77 5.89 8.37 2.79
CA THR A 77 5.12 8.74 3.97
C THR A 77 3.74 9.26 3.61
N HIS A 78 2.74 8.92 4.41
CA HIS A 78 1.47 9.65 4.41
C HIS A 78 1.42 10.64 5.56
N SER A 79 1.26 11.91 5.20
CA SER A 79 1.21 13.05 6.10
C SER A 79 -0.22 13.32 6.62
N PRO A 80 -0.40 14.08 7.71
CA PRO A 80 -1.72 14.39 8.26
C PRO A 80 -2.58 15.15 7.25
N GLY A 81 -3.90 14.94 7.31
CA GLY A 81 -4.87 15.54 6.38
C GLY A 81 -5.34 14.58 5.29
N GLY A 82 -4.55 13.54 4.99
CA GLY A 82 -4.91 12.44 4.10
C GLY A 82 -5.46 11.20 4.82
N ALA A 83 -5.62 10.11 4.07
CA ALA A 83 -5.81 8.77 4.63
C ALA A 83 -4.46 8.23 5.10
N ALA A 84 -4.39 7.69 6.33
CA ALA A 84 -3.14 7.08 6.79
C ALA A 84 -2.76 5.81 6.00
N PRO A 85 -3.67 4.88 5.68
CA PRO A 85 -3.31 3.68 4.91
C PRO A 85 -2.93 4.00 3.46
N PRO A 86 -2.22 3.09 2.78
CA PRO A 86 -1.94 3.21 1.36
C PRO A 86 -3.23 3.29 0.53
N SER A 87 -3.14 4.05 -0.54
CA SER A 87 -4.21 4.62 -1.35
C SER A 87 -4.35 3.92 -2.71
N ALA A 88 -5.36 4.31 -3.51
CA ALA A 88 -5.49 3.74 -4.85
C ALA A 88 -4.36 4.19 -5.77
N THR A 89 -3.94 5.45 -5.66
CA THR A 89 -2.81 6.03 -6.41
C THR A 89 -1.47 5.41 -6.02
N ASP A 90 -1.33 4.90 -4.79
CA ASP A 90 -0.13 4.12 -4.38
C ASP A 90 0.02 2.82 -5.17
N ILE A 91 -1.07 2.16 -5.52
CA ILE A 91 -1.03 0.93 -6.32
C ILE A 91 -0.48 1.23 -7.72
N TYR A 92 -0.93 2.30 -8.36
CA TYR A 92 -0.46 2.65 -9.71
C TYR A 92 0.96 3.20 -9.71
N SER A 93 1.37 3.94 -8.68
CA SER A 93 2.78 4.32 -8.53
C SER A 93 3.69 3.13 -8.30
N PHE A 94 3.22 2.13 -7.55
CA PHE A 94 3.91 0.85 -7.43
C PHE A 94 4.00 0.11 -8.78
N MET A 95 2.93 0.11 -9.58
CA MET A 95 2.94 -0.47 -10.93
C MET A 95 3.93 0.23 -11.86
N LYS A 96 3.93 1.57 -11.90
CA LYS A 96 4.89 2.36 -12.69
C LYS A 96 6.34 2.08 -12.29
N ALA A 97 6.61 1.93 -10.99
CA ALA A 97 7.92 1.58 -10.48
C ALA A 97 8.34 0.17 -10.92
N ASN A 98 7.45 -0.81 -10.85
CA ASN A 98 7.70 -2.18 -11.30
C ASN A 98 7.85 -2.29 -12.83
N ASP A 99 7.07 -1.54 -13.61
CA ASP A 99 7.21 -1.49 -15.07
C ASP A 99 8.56 -0.89 -15.48
N THR A 100 9.04 0.08 -14.70
CA THR A 100 10.39 0.61 -14.86
C THR A 100 11.42 -0.46 -14.50
N ASN A 101 11.25 -1.18 -13.38
CA ASN A 101 12.17 -2.18 -12.87
C ASN A 101 11.40 -3.35 -12.26
N SER A 102 11.39 -4.51 -12.93
CA SER A 102 10.61 -5.67 -12.50
C SER A 102 11.06 -6.28 -11.16
N GLU A 103 12.25 -5.91 -10.66
CA GLU A 103 12.72 -6.33 -9.33
C GLU A 103 12.16 -5.47 -8.19
N PHE A 104 11.51 -4.35 -8.51
CA PHE A 104 10.78 -3.51 -7.58
C PHE A 104 9.47 -4.19 -7.19
N THR A 105 9.45 -4.87 -6.03
CA THR A 105 8.38 -5.82 -5.66
C THR A 105 7.71 -5.51 -4.32
N LEU A 106 8.14 -4.44 -3.65
CA LEU A 106 7.62 -3.98 -2.37
C LEU A 106 7.43 -2.45 -2.39
N TYR A 107 6.34 -1.97 -1.80
CA TYR A 107 6.03 -0.54 -1.70
C TYR A 107 5.49 -0.23 -0.31
N TYR A 108 6.26 0.50 0.49
CA TYR A 108 5.93 0.78 1.89
C TYR A 108 5.30 2.15 2.05
N THR A 109 4.28 2.21 2.91
CA THR A 109 3.70 3.47 3.37
C THR A 109 3.95 3.60 4.86
N ILE A 110 4.56 4.71 5.26
CA ILE A 110 4.83 5.05 6.66
C ILE A 110 3.88 6.18 7.04
N SER A 111 2.98 5.95 7.98
CA SER A 111 1.84 6.85 8.19
C SER A 111 1.98 7.69 9.45
N TYR A 112 1.45 8.91 9.40
CA TYR A 112 1.44 9.84 10.54
C TYR A 112 0.76 9.30 11.81
N ASP A 113 -0.13 8.30 11.69
CA ASP A 113 -0.84 7.67 12.80
C ASP A 113 -0.06 6.51 13.45
N GLY A 114 1.21 6.34 13.09
CA GLY A 114 2.13 5.35 13.68
C GLY A 114 2.04 3.96 13.04
N ASN A 115 1.21 3.78 12.02
CA ASN A 115 1.13 2.53 11.27
C ASN A 115 2.13 2.50 10.10
N ASP A 116 2.80 1.36 9.92
CA ASP A 116 3.62 1.08 8.75
C ASP A 116 2.93 -0.01 7.92
N TYR A 117 2.78 0.21 6.62
CA TYR A 117 2.13 -0.71 5.68
C TYR A 117 3.10 -1.12 4.57
N VAL A 118 2.79 -2.22 3.90
CA VAL A 118 3.47 -2.64 2.68
C VAL A 118 2.50 -3.26 1.68
N TYR A 119 2.58 -2.80 0.44
CA TYR A 119 2.11 -3.55 -0.72
C TYR A 119 3.21 -4.46 -1.23
N SER A 120 2.84 -5.69 -1.57
CA SER A 120 3.76 -6.69 -2.12
C SER A 120 3.15 -7.36 -3.34
N ILE A 121 3.94 -7.55 -4.39
CA ILE A 121 3.52 -8.34 -5.56
C ILE A 121 3.47 -9.81 -5.15
N ILE A 122 2.28 -10.39 -5.11
CA ILE A 122 2.04 -11.82 -4.83
C ILE A 122 1.85 -12.63 -6.11
N ASP A 123 1.46 -11.98 -7.22
CA ASP A 123 1.36 -12.59 -8.55
C ASP A 123 1.67 -11.51 -9.61
N GLN A 124 2.81 -11.67 -10.28
CA GLN A 124 3.32 -10.69 -11.25
C GLN A 124 2.44 -10.54 -12.50
N ASN A 125 1.77 -11.62 -12.93
CA ASN A 125 0.93 -11.59 -14.13
C ASN A 125 -0.36 -10.85 -13.81
N LYS A 126 -1.00 -11.18 -12.68
CA LYS A 126 -2.20 -10.48 -12.19
C LYS A 126 -1.92 -9.01 -11.93
N PHE A 127 -0.75 -8.69 -11.38
CA PHE A 127 -0.30 -7.31 -11.15
C PHE A 127 -0.27 -6.49 -12.45
N LYS A 128 0.36 -7.01 -13.49
CA LYS A 128 0.40 -6.36 -14.81
C LYS A 128 -0.98 -6.29 -15.47
N SER A 129 -1.76 -7.37 -15.38
CA SER A 129 -3.11 -7.41 -15.94
C SER A 129 -4.07 -6.46 -15.25
N PHE A 130 -3.91 -6.19 -13.96
CA PHE A 130 -4.76 -5.27 -13.21
C PHE A 130 -4.72 -3.86 -13.78
N ALA A 131 -3.52 -3.29 -14.01
CA ALA A 131 -3.36 -1.95 -14.59
C ALA A 131 -3.95 -1.82 -16.01
N THR A 132 -3.95 -2.92 -16.76
CA THR A 132 -4.53 -2.97 -18.10
C THR A 132 -6.06 -3.06 -18.05
N THR A 133 -6.59 -3.81 -17.08
CA THR A 133 -8.04 -4.04 -16.92
C THR A 133 -8.72 -2.84 -16.26
N TYR A 134 -8.01 -2.18 -15.36
CA TYR A 134 -8.45 -1.02 -14.61
C TYR A 134 -7.41 0.08 -14.81
N PRO A 135 -7.56 0.96 -15.82
CA PRO A 135 -6.63 2.05 -16.06
C PRO A 135 -6.71 3.13 -14.98
N GLU A 136 -5.56 3.68 -14.58
CA GLU A 136 -5.46 4.70 -13.52
C GLU A 136 -6.40 5.90 -13.76
N ASN A 137 -6.36 6.47 -14.96
CA ASN A 137 -7.14 7.67 -15.33
C ASN A 137 -8.66 7.46 -15.29
N GLU A 138 -9.14 6.22 -15.29
CA GLU A 138 -10.57 5.88 -15.20
C GLU A 138 -10.98 5.43 -13.80
N TYR A 139 -10.05 4.85 -13.04
CA TYR A 139 -10.35 4.18 -11.78
C TYR A 139 -9.85 4.91 -10.54
N THR A 140 -8.91 5.85 -10.64
CA THR A 140 -8.40 6.62 -9.49
C THR A 140 -8.77 8.09 -9.53
N ASP A 141 -9.11 8.60 -8.35
CA ASP A 141 -9.30 10.02 -8.09
C ASP A 141 -8.01 10.56 -7.48
N ASN A 142 -7.21 11.24 -8.32
CA ASN A 142 -5.92 11.80 -7.92
C ASN A 142 -6.05 12.97 -6.93
N GLN A 143 -7.22 13.59 -6.80
CA GLN A 143 -7.44 14.65 -5.81
C GLN A 143 -7.54 14.06 -4.39
N TYR A 144 -8.12 12.87 -4.26
CA TYR A 144 -8.37 12.24 -2.96
C TYR A 144 -7.52 10.99 -2.69
N GLY A 145 -6.71 10.54 -3.65
CA GLY A 145 -5.96 9.28 -3.57
C GLY A 145 -6.87 8.05 -3.48
N SER A 146 -8.10 8.13 -3.97
CA SER A 146 -9.12 7.09 -3.78
C SER A 146 -9.51 6.44 -5.11
N TRP A 147 -10.35 5.42 -5.06
CA TRP A 147 -11.05 4.92 -6.24
C TRP A 147 -12.17 5.89 -6.65
N VAL A 148 -12.40 6.06 -7.96
CA VAL A 148 -13.48 6.88 -8.50
C VAL A 148 -14.83 6.23 -8.18
N TYR A 149 -15.73 6.97 -7.50
CA TYR A 149 -17.10 6.53 -7.26
C TYR A 149 -17.90 6.40 -8.56
N GLY A 150 -18.80 5.42 -8.66
CA GLY A 150 -19.65 5.19 -9.82
C GLY A 150 -19.08 4.20 -10.84
N ASN A 151 -17.89 3.63 -10.58
CA ASN A 151 -17.39 2.46 -11.30
C ASN A 151 -17.35 1.24 -10.36
N VAL A 152 -17.15 0.05 -10.95
CA VAL A 152 -17.25 -1.22 -10.21
C VAL A 152 -16.31 -1.30 -9.01
N ILE A 153 -15.08 -0.79 -9.12
CA ILE A 153 -14.09 -0.82 -8.03
C ILE A 153 -14.46 0.21 -6.96
N GLY A 154 -14.74 1.45 -7.37
CA GLY A 154 -15.14 2.52 -6.46
C GLY A 154 -16.37 2.16 -5.67
N ASP A 155 -17.44 1.71 -6.33
CA ASP A 155 -18.68 1.33 -5.65
C ASP A 155 -18.43 0.23 -4.62
N SER A 156 -17.64 -0.80 -4.99
CA SER A 156 -17.23 -1.85 -4.05
C SER A 156 -16.40 -1.31 -2.89
N PHE A 157 -15.50 -0.36 -3.14
CA PHE A 157 -14.62 0.22 -2.14
C PHE A 157 -15.43 1.02 -1.11
N TYR A 158 -16.30 1.91 -1.60
CA TYR A 158 -17.11 2.76 -0.75
C TYR A 158 -18.16 1.95 0.01
N ASP A 159 -18.76 0.91 -0.59
CA ASP A 159 -19.68 0.01 0.11
C ASP A 159 -19.01 -0.69 1.31
N VAL A 160 -17.79 -1.21 1.13
CA VAL A 160 -17.05 -1.93 2.17
C VAL A 160 -16.55 -0.96 3.25
N SER A 161 -16.02 0.19 2.84
CA SER A 161 -15.58 1.25 3.75
C SER A 161 -16.76 1.75 4.60
N ASP A 162 -17.91 2.01 3.98
CA ASP A 162 -19.12 2.43 4.69
C ASP A 162 -19.65 1.34 5.62
N TYR A 163 -19.57 0.07 5.23
CA TYR A 163 -19.93 -1.03 6.11
C TYR A 163 -19.08 -1.02 7.38
N PHE A 164 -17.75 -1.02 7.26
CA PHE A 164 -16.87 -1.05 8.44
C PHE A 164 -17.05 0.21 9.29
N LYS A 165 -17.20 1.38 8.68
CA LYS A 165 -17.39 2.64 9.39
C LYS A 165 -18.75 2.70 10.09
N LYS A 166 -19.84 2.53 9.35
CA LYS A 166 -21.21 2.81 9.83
C LYS A 166 -21.82 1.63 10.58
N LYS A 167 -21.47 0.40 10.24
CA LYS A 167 -22.05 -0.82 10.86
C LYS A 167 -21.15 -1.42 11.93
N MET A 168 -19.83 -1.41 11.72
CA MET A 168 -18.88 -1.99 12.66
C MET A 168 -18.20 -0.96 13.58
N GLY A 169 -18.49 0.34 13.39
CA GLY A 169 -17.95 1.43 14.22
C GLY A 169 -16.44 1.63 14.08
N LYS A 170 -15.83 1.18 12.98
CA LYS A 170 -14.40 1.35 12.74
C LYS A 170 -14.05 2.80 12.44
N SER A 171 -12.79 3.18 12.72
CA SER A 171 -12.28 4.51 12.38
C SER A 171 -12.25 4.73 10.87
N LYS A 172 -12.09 5.98 10.41
CA LYS A 172 -11.93 6.30 8.98
C LYS A 172 -10.75 5.52 8.37
N ASN A 173 -9.60 5.53 9.03
CA ASN A 173 -8.39 4.87 8.54
C ASN A 173 -8.55 3.34 8.54
N GLU A 174 -9.13 2.76 9.59
CA GLU A 174 -9.37 1.31 9.65
C GLU A 174 -10.43 0.86 8.63
N SER A 175 -11.45 1.67 8.35
CA SER A 175 -12.42 1.35 7.31
C SER A 175 -11.78 1.40 5.92
N PHE A 176 -10.93 2.40 5.68
CA PHE A 176 -10.18 2.57 4.43
C PHE A 176 -9.20 1.42 4.20
N GLU A 177 -8.41 1.02 5.22
CA GLU A 177 -7.43 -0.07 5.10
C GLU A 177 -8.11 -1.40 4.75
N LEU A 178 -9.25 -1.69 5.39
CA LEU A 178 -10.02 -2.91 5.16
C LEU A 178 -10.67 -2.92 3.78
N ALA A 179 -11.22 -1.78 3.35
CA ALA A 179 -11.76 -1.64 2.00
C ALA A 179 -10.68 -1.81 0.93
N MET A 180 -9.49 -1.23 1.12
CA MET A 180 -8.36 -1.46 0.20
C MET A 180 -7.96 -2.93 0.13
N ALA A 181 -7.79 -3.60 1.27
CA ALA A 181 -7.47 -5.03 1.31
C ALA A 181 -8.53 -5.88 0.57
N TYR A 182 -9.81 -5.57 0.74
CA TYR A 182 -10.89 -6.24 0.02
C TYR A 182 -10.79 -6.04 -1.50
N ILE A 183 -10.57 -4.80 -1.96
CA ILE A 183 -10.48 -4.49 -3.40
C ILE A 183 -9.36 -5.26 -4.08
N LEU A 184 -8.17 -5.28 -3.49
CA LEU A 184 -7.02 -6.00 -4.03
C LEU A 184 -7.34 -7.49 -4.23
N LYS A 185 -8.02 -8.10 -3.26
CA LYS A 185 -8.44 -9.50 -3.34
C LYS A 185 -9.55 -9.71 -4.38
N LYS A 186 -10.65 -8.95 -4.28
CA LYS A 186 -11.85 -9.13 -5.11
C LYS A 186 -11.56 -8.99 -6.59
N TYR A 187 -10.74 -8.00 -6.94
CA TYR A 187 -10.37 -7.72 -8.33
C TYR A 187 -9.06 -8.39 -8.74
N ASN A 188 -8.59 -9.35 -7.94
CA ASN A 188 -7.49 -10.23 -8.26
C ASN A 188 -6.24 -9.47 -8.73
N SER A 189 -5.86 -8.42 -7.99
CA SER A 189 -4.85 -7.45 -8.40
C SER A 189 -3.43 -7.98 -8.44
N GLY A 190 -3.18 -9.18 -7.90
CA GLY A 190 -1.82 -9.68 -7.71
C GLY A 190 -1.01 -8.92 -6.65
N VAL A 191 -1.65 -8.07 -5.84
CA VAL A 191 -1.04 -7.34 -4.72
C VAL A 191 -1.62 -7.81 -3.38
N GLY A 192 -0.74 -8.02 -2.40
CA GLY A 192 -1.14 -8.15 -0.99
C GLY A 192 -0.90 -6.86 -0.22
N LEU A 193 -1.79 -6.53 0.72
CA LEU A 193 -1.59 -5.47 1.71
C LEU A 193 -1.25 -6.10 3.07
N SER A 194 -0.15 -5.67 3.68
CA SER A 194 0.22 -6.03 5.04
C SER A 194 0.48 -4.81 5.90
N LYS A 195 0.26 -4.96 7.20
CA LYS A 195 0.49 -3.94 8.24
C LYS A 195 1.47 -4.46 9.27
N LYS A 196 2.41 -3.62 9.67
CA LYS A 196 3.42 -3.94 10.67
C LYS A 196 2.80 -4.01 12.06
N ASP A 197 3.09 -5.08 12.80
CA ASP A 197 2.71 -5.23 14.19
C ASP A 197 3.78 -4.66 15.15
N SER A 198 3.53 -4.78 16.46
CA SER A 198 4.45 -4.32 17.51
C SER A 198 5.79 -5.06 17.54
N ASN A 199 5.89 -6.26 16.95
CA ASN A 199 7.12 -7.04 16.83
C ASN A 199 7.90 -6.70 15.55
N GLY A 200 7.40 -5.73 14.78
CA GLY A 200 7.93 -5.34 13.49
C GLY A 200 7.64 -6.34 12.37
N ASP A 201 6.75 -7.31 12.59
CA ASP A 201 6.32 -8.25 11.56
C ASP A 201 5.19 -7.66 10.73
N PHE A 202 5.30 -7.78 9.41
CA PHE A 202 4.18 -7.46 8.53
C PHE A 202 3.15 -8.60 8.53
N LYS A 203 1.94 -8.31 9.01
CA LYS A 203 0.80 -9.23 8.99
C LYS A 203 -0.14 -8.85 7.86
N PRO A 204 -0.56 -9.80 7.03
CA PRO A 204 -1.45 -9.50 5.92
C PRO A 204 -2.83 -9.07 6.43
N ILE A 205 -3.49 -8.19 5.68
CA ILE A 205 -4.86 -7.77 5.93
C ILE A 205 -5.74 -8.42 4.87
N PHE A 206 -6.74 -9.17 5.31
CA PHE A 206 -7.76 -9.76 4.43
C PHE A 206 -9.16 -9.42 4.91
N VAL A 207 -10.07 -9.32 3.95
CA VAL A 207 -11.49 -9.15 4.17
C VAL A 207 -12.23 -10.15 3.31
N GLU A 208 -13.14 -10.91 3.93
CA GLU A 208 -14.08 -11.78 3.23
C GLU A 208 -15.43 -11.09 3.10
N GLU A 209 -16.07 -11.31 1.95
CA GLU A 209 -17.49 -11.03 1.75
C GLU A 209 -18.29 -12.31 1.96
N GLN A 210 -19.35 -12.21 2.74
CA GLN A 210 -20.34 -13.26 2.92
C GLN A 210 -21.72 -12.69 2.68
N GLN A 211 -22.61 -13.52 2.13
CA GLN A 211 -24.01 -13.16 2.01
C GLN A 211 -24.71 -13.40 3.35
N ASP A 212 -25.51 -12.45 3.81
CA ASP A 212 -26.29 -12.59 5.05
C ASP A 212 -27.33 -13.70 4.85
N SER A 213 -27.24 -14.76 5.66
CA SER A 213 -28.11 -15.94 5.56
C SER A 213 -29.58 -15.61 5.79
N ASN A 214 -29.88 -14.53 6.52
CA ASN A 214 -31.23 -14.07 6.80
C ASN A 214 -31.72 -13.04 5.78
N ASN A 215 -30.83 -12.46 4.97
CA ASN A 215 -31.17 -11.51 3.93
C ASN A 215 -30.16 -11.58 2.77
N PRO A 216 -30.45 -12.34 1.71
CA PRO A 216 -29.55 -12.50 0.57
C PRO A 216 -29.16 -11.18 -0.13
N LYS A 217 -29.92 -10.10 0.04
CA LYS A 217 -29.56 -8.79 -0.54
C LYS A 217 -28.49 -8.04 0.28
N LYS A 218 -28.17 -8.53 1.47
CA LYS A 218 -27.22 -7.90 2.38
C LYS A 218 -25.90 -8.67 2.37
N LYS A 219 -24.82 -7.91 2.28
CA LYS A 219 -23.44 -8.40 2.38
C LYS A 219 -22.89 -8.13 3.77
N ILE A 220 -22.08 -9.06 4.26
CA ILE A 220 -21.36 -8.99 5.53
C ILE A 220 -19.88 -9.04 5.17
N TYR A 221 -19.10 -8.09 5.67
CA TYR A 221 -17.66 -8.06 5.49
C TYR A 221 -16.96 -8.34 6.81
N THR A 222 -15.99 -9.25 6.80
CA THR A 222 -15.26 -9.67 8.00
C THR A 222 -13.76 -9.66 7.74
N ARG A 223 -12.99 -9.02 8.62
CA ARG A 223 -11.52 -9.14 8.62
C ARG A 223 -11.15 -10.59 8.96
N THR A 224 -10.28 -11.20 8.18
CA THR A 224 -9.80 -12.56 8.41
C THR A 224 -8.28 -12.62 8.37
N GLU A 225 -7.72 -13.68 8.96
CA GLU A 225 -6.32 -14.08 8.81
C GLU A 225 -6.16 -15.21 7.79
N ASN A 226 -7.27 -15.77 7.30
CA ASN A 226 -7.23 -16.87 6.36
C ASN A 226 -6.74 -16.36 5.00
N CYS A 227 -5.51 -16.75 4.67
CA CYS A 227 -4.78 -16.17 3.55
C CYS A 227 -5.27 -16.66 2.18
N ASN A 228 -6.01 -17.78 2.09
CA ASN A 228 -6.54 -18.42 0.85
C ASN A 228 -5.90 -17.93 -0.47
N LEU A 229 -4.57 -18.07 -0.56
CA LEU A 229 -3.77 -17.89 -1.77
C LEU A 229 -3.71 -19.24 -2.49
#